data_AF-A0A7W1E0N1-F1
#
_entry.id   AF-A0A7W1E0N1-F1
#
_cell.length_a   1.000
_cell.length_b   1.000
_cell.length_c   1.000
_cell.angle_alpha   90.00
_cell.angle_beta   90.00
_cell.angle_gamma   90.00
#
_symmetry.space_group_name_H-M   'P 1'
#
loop_
_entity.id
_entity.type
_entity.pdbx_description
1 polymer ?
#
loop_
_entity_poly.entity_id
_entity_poly.type
_entity_poly.pdbx_seq_one_letter_code
_entity_poly.pdbx_strand_id
1 'polypeptide(L)'
;MTPTQAERSEATRGALLRAGRELFAERGFANTPREDIVERAGVTRGALHHHFGRKEDLFRAVCEEIEEEIGQLVITAAAAGEDPMAQLRRGCQAFLDAALEPAVQRIVVLDAPAVLGWEGWREVEARHGLGLVGEGLRAVMAAGQIDEQPVEPLAHIVLAALNEAALLVAGAQDPAATRVTVGRMLDRLLFRL
;
A
#
# COMPACT_ATOMS: atom_id res chain seq x y z
N MET A 1 -3.91 -9.60 -36.50
CA MET A 1 -4.34 -10.81 -35.76
C MET A 1 -5.51 -10.43 -34.87
N THR A 2 -6.54 -11.27 -34.78
CA THR A 2 -7.68 -11.04 -33.89
C THR A 2 -7.30 -11.47 -32.47
N PRO A 3 -7.51 -10.64 -31.43
CA PRO A 3 -7.15 -11.02 -30.07
C PRO A 3 -7.94 -12.24 -29.61
N THR A 4 -7.23 -13.16 -28.97
CA THR A 4 -7.74 -14.38 -28.36
C THR A 4 -8.74 -14.07 -27.24
N GLN A 5 -9.50 -15.08 -26.83
CA GLN A 5 -10.44 -14.91 -25.72
C GLN A 5 -9.73 -14.57 -24.40
N ALA A 6 -8.54 -15.13 -24.18
CA ALA A 6 -7.71 -14.83 -23.01
C ALA A 6 -7.26 -13.36 -23.00
N GLU A 7 -6.71 -12.86 -24.12
CA GLU A 7 -6.26 -11.46 -24.23
C GLU A 7 -7.41 -10.46 -24.04
N ARG A 8 -8.61 -10.77 -24.56
CA ARG A 8 -9.80 -9.93 -24.33
C ARG A 8 -10.25 -9.93 -22.87
N SER A 9 -10.18 -11.08 -22.22
CA SER A 9 -10.53 -11.23 -20.81
C SER A 9 -9.56 -10.45 -19.92
N GLU A 10 -8.27 -10.54 -20.19
CA GLU A 10 -7.23 -9.77 -19.48
C GLU A 10 -7.36 -8.26 -19.72
N ALA A 11 -7.58 -7.83 -20.97
CA ALA A 11 -7.82 -6.42 -21.29
C ALA A 11 -9.05 -5.86 -20.55
N THR A 12 -10.11 -6.67 -20.42
CA THR A 12 -11.33 -6.32 -19.67
C THR A 12 -11.03 -6.20 -18.18
N ARG A 13 -10.30 -7.16 -17.59
CA ARG A 13 -9.86 -7.11 -16.20
C ARG A 13 -9.04 -5.84 -15.92
N GLY A 14 -8.07 -5.54 -16.77
CA GLY A 14 -7.23 -4.35 -16.65
C GLY A 14 -8.01 -3.03 -16.80
N ALA A 15 -9.03 -2.97 -17.67
CA ALA A 15 -9.89 -1.80 -17.79
C ALA A 15 -10.71 -1.56 -16.51
N LEU A 16 -11.23 -2.62 -15.90
CA LEU A 16 -11.95 -2.54 -14.63
C LEU A 16 -11.06 -2.10 -13.47
N LEU A 17 -9.82 -2.59 -13.40
CA LEU A 17 -8.84 -2.19 -12.39
C LEU A 17 -8.49 -0.70 -12.49
N ARG A 18 -8.17 -0.22 -13.71
CA ARG A 18 -7.90 1.21 -13.95
C ARG A 18 -9.09 2.09 -13.56
N ALA A 19 -10.29 1.74 -14.04
CA ALA A 19 -11.51 2.48 -13.71
C ALA A 19 -11.80 2.47 -12.20
N GLY A 20 -11.61 1.33 -11.54
CA GLY A 20 -11.74 1.20 -10.08
C GLY A 20 -10.75 2.09 -9.35
N ARG A 21 -9.45 2.01 -9.69
CA ARG A 21 -8.40 2.83 -9.10
C ARG A 21 -8.67 4.32 -9.20
N GLU A 22 -9.03 4.81 -10.39
CA GLU A 22 -9.37 6.21 -10.63
C GLU A 22 -10.55 6.65 -9.75
N LEU A 23 -11.67 5.92 -9.81
CA LEU A 23 -12.89 6.31 -9.10
C LEU A 23 -12.75 6.18 -7.58
N PHE A 24 -12.09 5.13 -7.09
CA PHE A 24 -11.82 4.98 -5.66
C PHE A 24 -10.89 6.07 -5.13
N ALA A 25 -9.86 6.48 -5.89
CA ALA A 25 -9.00 7.59 -5.51
C ALA A 25 -9.76 8.93 -5.49
N GLU A 26 -10.58 9.20 -6.51
CA GLU A 26 -11.34 10.44 -6.65
C GLU A 26 -12.45 10.59 -5.59
N ARG A 27 -13.20 9.52 -5.31
CA ARG A 27 -14.48 9.59 -4.60
C ARG A 27 -14.52 8.74 -3.32
N GLY A 28 -13.54 7.86 -3.13
CA GLY A 28 -13.56 6.80 -2.11
C GLY A 28 -14.41 5.60 -2.52
N PHE A 29 -14.26 4.49 -1.80
CA PHE A 29 -15.00 3.25 -2.05
C PHE A 29 -16.52 3.44 -1.87
N ALA A 30 -16.94 4.09 -0.79
CA ALA A 30 -18.35 4.21 -0.42
C ALA A 30 -19.19 4.97 -1.47
N ASN A 31 -18.61 6.01 -2.09
CA ASN A 31 -19.29 6.88 -3.05
C ASN A 31 -19.11 6.45 -4.52
N THR A 32 -18.59 5.25 -4.76
CA THR A 32 -18.36 4.73 -6.11
C THR A 32 -19.33 3.56 -6.40
N PRO A 33 -20.43 3.79 -7.15
CA PRO A 33 -21.32 2.72 -7.60
C PRO A 33 -20.63 1.76 -8.58
N ARG A 34 -21.14 0.53 -8.69
CA ARG A 34 -20.60 -0.46 -9.65
C ARG A 34 -20.85 -0.04 -11.09
N GLU A 35 -21.95 0.66 -11.31
CA GLU A 35 -22.41 1.18 -12.59
C GLU A 35 -21.39 2.18 -13.16
N ASP A 36 -20.94 3.14 -12.34
CA ASP A 36 -19.92 4.13 -12.71
C ASP A 36 -18.61 3.46 -13.13
N ILE A 37 -18.19 2.38 -12.44
CA ILE A 37 -16.97 1.64 -12.77
C ILE A 37 -17.09 0.98 -14.15
N VAL A 38 -18.22 0.33 -14.41
CA VAL A 38 -18.49 -0.37 -15.68
C VAL A 38 -18.58 0.62 -16.84
N GLU A 39 -19.25 1.76 -16.62
CA GLU A 39 -19.34 2.86 -17.58
C GLU A 39 -17.95 3.44 -17.88
N ARG A 40 -17.17 3.75 -16.85
CA ARG A 40 -15.80 4.26 -17.00
C ARG A 40 -14.88 3.28 -17.72
N ALA A 41 -15.00 1.99 -17.41
CA ALA A 41 -14.20 0.95 -18.06
C ALA A 41 -14.64 0.66 -19.52
N GLY A 42 -15.82 1.14 -19.94
CA GLY A 42 -16.38 0.87 -21.26
C GLY A 42 -16.74 -0.59 -21.48
N VAL A 43 -17.13 -1.31 -20.42
CA VAL A 43 -17.44 -2.75 -20.45
C VAL A 43 -18.90 -3.01 -20.08
N THR A 44 -19.34 -4.27 -20.09
CA THR A 44 -20.70 -4.63 -19.67
C THR A 44 -20.78 -4.89 -18.17
N ARG A 45 -21.97 -4.77 -17.57
CA ARG A 45 -22.19 -5.09 -16.14
C ARG A 45 -21.83 -6.55 -15.80
N GLY A 46 -22.07 -7.46 -16.76
CA GLY A 46 -21.70 -8.87 -16.63
C GLY A 46 -20.18 -9.08 -16.53
N ALA A 47 -19.37 -8.23 -17.16
CA ALA A 47 -17.92 -8.33 -17.10
C ALA A 47 -17.38 -8.08 -15.68
N LEU A 48 -17.87 -7.05 -14.97
CA LEU A 48 -17.46 -6.79 -13.59
C LEU A 48 -17.80 -7.96 -12.66
N HIS A 49 -19.02 -8.49 -12.78
CA HIS A 49 -19.43 -9.66 -11.98
C HIS A 49 -18.59 -10.90 -12.31
N HIS A 50 -18.28 -11.14 -13.59
CA HIS A 50 -17.46 -12.27 -14.02
C HIS A 50 -16.03 -12.21 -13.46
N HIS A 51 -15.39 -11.03 -13.46
CA HIS A 51 -14.00 -10.89 -13.04
C HIS A 51 -13.79 -10.75 -11.53
N PHE A 52 -14.70 -10.03 -10.85
CA PHE A 52 -14.50 -9.69 -9.44
C PHE A 52 -15.66 -10.14 -8.55
N GLY A 53 -16.84 -10.46 -9.08
CA GLY A 53 -17.99 -10.80 -8.25
C GLY A 53 -18.56 -9.56 -7.55
N ARG A 54 -17.95 -9.11 -6.44
CA ARG A 54 -18.37 -7.93 -5.66
C ARG A 54 -17.44 -6.73 -5.87
N LYS A 55 -17.85 -5.56 -5.36
CA LYS A 55 -17.07 -4.32 -5.49
C LYS A 55 -15.83 -4.36 -4.60
N GLU A 56 -15.95 -4.98 -3.44
CA GLU A 56 -14.89 -5.21 -2.45
C GLU A 56 -13.76 -6.06 -3.05
N ASP A 57 -14.09 -7.02 -3.90
CA ASP A 57 -13.12 -7.91 -4.53
C ASP A 57 -12.31 -7.17 -5.61
N LEU A 58 -12.94 -6.24 -6.35
CA LEU A 58 -12.24 -5.29 -7.22
C LEU A 58 -11.38 -4.33 -6.39
N PHE A 59 -11.91 -3.78 -5.30
CA PHE A 59 -11.18 -2.88 -4.42
C PHE A 59 -9.92 -3.55 -3.84
N ARG A 60 -10.03 -4.81 -3.38
CA ARG A 60 -8.88 -5.60 -2.92
C ARG A 60 -7.82 -5.69 -4.02
N ALA A 61 -8.21 -6.05 -5.24
CA ALA A 61 -7.25 -6.18 -6.34
C ALA A 61 -6.58 -4.83 -6.68
N VAL A 62 -7.32 -3.72 -6.64
CA VAL A 62 -6.74 -2.37 -6.80
C VAL A 62 -5.77 -2.04 -5.67
N CYS A 63 -6.13 -2.37 -4.42
CA CYS A 63 -5.27 -2.16 -3.25
C CYS A 63 -3.98 -2.96 -3.37
N GLU A 64 -4.05 -4.24 -3.77
CA GLU A 64 -2.89 -5.10 -3.97
C GLU A 64 -1.96 -4.58 -5.08
N GLU A 65 -2.48 -4.04 -6.19
CA GLU A 65 -1.67 -3.39 -7.24
C GLU A 65 -0.92 -2.14 -6.71
N ILE A 66 -1.60 -1.32 -5.91
CA ILE A 66 -0.96 -0.14 -5.31
C ILE A 66 0.09 -0.54 -4.27
N GLU A 67 -0.18 -1.56 -3.45
CA GLU A 67 0.77 -2.09 -2.46
C GLU A 67 2.01 -2.72 -3.12
N GLU A 68 1.85 -3.37 -4.27
CA GLU A 68 2.98 -3.85 -5.07
C GLU A 68 3.85 -2.70 -5.59
N GLU A 69 3.23 -1.63 -6.10
CA GLU A 69 3.94 -0.41 -6.52
C GLU A 69 4.68 0.26 -5.35
N ILE A 70 4.04 0.37 -4.19
CA ILE A 70 4.66 0.88 -2.96
C ILE A 70 5.85 0.00 -2.55
N GLY A 71 5.68 -1.31 -2.57
CA GLY A 71 6.76 -2.26 -2.27
C GLY A 71 7.99 -2.04 -3.16
N GLN A 72 7.78 -1.85 -4.47
CA GLN A 72 8.87 -1.58 -5.40
C GLN A 72 9.56 -0.22 -5.13
N LEU A 73 8.80 0.82 -4.77
CA LEU A 73 9.34 2.11 -4.37
C LEU A 73 10.20 1.98 -3.10
N VAL A 74 9.70 1.25 -2.10
CA VAL A 74 10.40 0.98 -0.84
C VAL A 74 11.70 0.23 -1.07
N ILE A 75 11.68 -0.85 -1.88
CA ILE A 75 12.88 -1.63 -2.24
C ILE A 75 13.91 -0.72 -2.93
N THR A 76 13.46 0.07 -3.90
CA THR A 76 14.35 0.96 -4.67
C THR A 76 14.99 2.02 -3.78
N ALA A 77 14.22 2.64 -2.89
CA ALA A 77 14.73 3.64 -1.95
C ALA A 77 15.68 3.02 -0.92
N ALA A 78 15.34 1.84 -0.40
CA ALA A 78 16.18 1.10 0.53
C ALA A 78 17.55 0.80 -0.09
N ALA A 79 17.60 0.33 -1.34
CA ALA A 79 18.85 0.00 -2.04
C ALA A 79 19.86 1.15 -2.17
N ALA A 80 19.42 2.41 -2.00
CA ALA A 80 20.30 3.59 -1.97
C ALA A 80 20.93 3.87 -0.58
N GLY A 81 20.70 2.99 0.42
CA GLY A 81 21.30 3.08 1.75
C GLY A 81 22.73 2.51 1.80
N GLU A 82 23.62 3.22 2.49
CA GLU A 82 25.05 2.86 2.61
C GLU A 82 25.30 1.67 3.55
N ASP A 83 24.40 1.45 4.52
CA ASP A 83 24.42 0.34 5.47
C ASP A 83 22.97 -0.16 5.74
N PRO A 84 22.77 -1.35 6.33
CA PRO A 84 21.43 -1.90 6.54
C PRO A 84 20.47 -0.99 7.32
N MET A 85 20.98 -0.23 8.30
CA MET A 85 20.18 0.75 9.04
C MET A 85 19.71 1.89 8.13
N ALA A 86 20.60 2.42 7.30
CA ALA A 86 20.27 3.43 6.30
C ALA A 86 19.27 2.90 5.27
N GLN A 87 19.38 1.62 4.88
CA GLN A 87 18.44 0.96 3.95
C GLN A 87 17.04 0.86 4.57
N LEU A 88 16.93 0.34 5.81
CA LEU A 88 15.66 0.26 6.54
C LEU A 88 15.02 1.64 6.70
N ARG A 89 15.81 2.63 7.12
CA ARG A 89 15.35 4.03 7.26
C ARG A 89 14.80 4.58 5.95
N ARG A 90 15.52 4.42 4.83
CA ARG A 90 15.09 4.91 3.52
C ARG A 90 13.81 4.23 3.06
N GLY A 91 13.68 2.92 3.28
CA GLY A 91 12.44 2.18 3.00
C GLY A 91 11.25 2.74 3.77
N CYS A 92 11.40 2.93 5.09
CA CYS A 92 10.36 3.56 5.92
C CYS A 92 9.97 4.97 5.44
N GLN A 93 10.95 5.80 5.07
CA GLN A 93 10.69 7.16 4.57
C GLN A 93 9.99 7.15 3.21
N ALA A 94 10.31 6.19 2.33
CA ALA A 94 9.67 6.03 1.03
C ALA A 94 8.20 5.62 1.14
N PHE A 95 7.85 4.77 2.11
CA PHE A 95 6.44 4.48 2.42
C PHE A 95 5.69 5.76 2.85
N LEU A 96 6.29 6.57 3.72
CA LEU A 96 5.69 7.85 4.14
C LEU A 96 5.62 8.90 3.02
N ASP A 97 6.56 8.88 2.06
CA ASP A 97 6.45 9.63 0.81
C ASP A 97 5.23 9.17 0.00
N ALA A 98 5.08 7.86 -0.18
CA ALA A 98 3.97 7.28 -0.93
C ALA A 98 2.60 7.63 -0.30
N ALA A 99 2.53 7.75 1.03
CA ALA A 99 1.30 8.16 1.72
C ALA A 99 0.82 9.59 1.37
N LEU A 100 1.64 10.41 0.70
CA LEU A 100 1.22 11.71 0.16
C LEU A 100 0.50 11.61 -1.18
N GLU A 101 0.63 10.48 -1.90
CA GLU A 101 -0.06 10.27 -3.16
C GLU A 101 -1.57 10.09 -2.91
N PRO A 102 -2.46 10.87 -3.57
CA PRO A 102 -3.90 10.85 -3.26
C PRO A 102 -4.54 9.46 -3.35
N ALA A 103 -4.11 8.63 -4.31
CA ALA A 103 -4.60 7.27 -4.46
C ALA A 103 -4.17 6.38 -3.29
N VAL A 104 -2.92 6.48 -2.84
CA VAL A 104 -2.41 5.72 -1.69
C VAL A 104 -3.12 6.17 -0.41
N GLN A 105 -3.19 7.49 -0.19
CA GLN A 105 -3.86 8.09 0.95
C GLN A 105 -5.32 7.61 1.06
N ARG A 106 -6.08 7.66 -0.05
CA ARG A 106 -7.49 7.27 -0.03
C ARG A 106 -7.67 5.76 0.05
N ILE A 107 -7.04 5.01 -0.84
CA ILE A 107 -7.34 3.58 -1.03
C ILE A 107 -6.66 2.74 0.05
N VAL A 108 -5.34 2.89 0.22
CA VAL A 108 -4.54 2.04 1.10
C VAL A 108 -4.67 2.47 2.56
N VAL A 109 -4.52 3.77 2.83
CA VAL A 109 -4.43 4.28 4.21
C VAL A 109 -5.82 4.43 4.84
N LEU A 110 -6.79 5.02 4.13
CA LEU A 110 -8.10 5.36 4.70
C LEU A 110 -9.16 4.26 4.47
N ASP A 111 -9.34 3.81 3.23
CA ASP A 111 -10.46 2.94 2.87
C ASP A 111 -10.18 1.45 3.15
N ALA A 112 -8.95 0.96 2.92
CA ALA A 112 -8.65 -0.48 3.02
C ALA A 112 -8.97 -1.11 4.39
N PRO A 113 -8.63 -0.50 5.55
CA PRO A 113 -8.98 -1.08 6.85
C PRO A 113 -10.49 -1.27 7.03
N ALA A 114 -11.30 -0.34 6.53
CA ALA A 114 -12.75 -0.38 6.64
C ALA A 114 -13.40 -1.33 5.61
N VAL A 115 -12.89 -1.37 4.38
CA VAL A 115 -13.48 -2.15 3.27
C VAL A 115 -13.10 -3.61 3.34
N LEU A 116 -11.84 -3.92 3.66
CA LEU A 116 -11.33 -5.30 3.69
C LEU A 116 -11.64 -6.00 5.02
N GLY A 117 -11.96 -5.21 6.06
CA GLY A 117 -12.05 -5.69 7.43
C GLY A 117 -10.68 -6.08 7.99
N TRP A 118 -10.66 -6.43 9.28
CA TRP A 118 -9.40 -6.71 10.00
C TRP A 118 -8.56 -7.81 9.34
N GLU A 119 -9.14 -8.98 9.10
CA GLU A 119 -8.39 -10.12 8.54
C GLU A 119 -7.90 -9.85 7.12
N GLY A 120 -8.75 -9.26 6.27
CA GLY A 120 -8.40 -8.95 4.88
C GLY A 120 -7.31 -7.89 4.77
N TRP A 121 -7.37 -6.85 5.60
CA TRP A 121 -6.34 -5.82 5.65
C TRP A 121 -5.00 -6.38 6.12
N ARG A 122 -4.99 -7.18 7.19
CA ARG A 122 -3.78 -7.83 7.72
C ARG A 122 -3.15 -8.82 6.74
N GLU A 123 -3.96 -9.48 5.93
CA GLU A 123 -3.47 -10.36 4.87
C GLU A 123 -2.72 -9.58 3.77
N VAL A 124 -3.26 -8.43 3.34
CA VAL A 124 -2.59 -7.55 2.37
C VAL A 124 -1.27 -7.02 2.97
N GLU A 125 -1.30 -6.51 4.20
CA GLU A 125 -0.10 -6.06 4.90
C GLU A 125 0.98 -7.15 5.00
N ALA A 126 0.58 -8.38 5.32
CA ALA A 126 1.49 -9.50 5.45
C ALA A 126 2.20 -9.83 4.13
N ARG A 127 1.49 -9.71 3.00
CA ARG A 127 2.06 -9.99 1.67
C ARG A 127 2.99 -8.90 1.15
N HIS A 128 2.71 -7.64 1.44
CA HIS A 128 3.40 -6.51 0.80
C HIS A 128 4.35 -5.75 1.74
N GLY A 129 3.94 -5.42 2.97
CA GLY A 129 4.70 -4.57 3.88
C GLY A 129 5.52 -5.32 4.93
N LEU A 130 4.92 -6.34 5.56
CA LEU A 130 5.52 -7.02 6.71
C LEU A 130 6.84 -7.74 6.35
N GLY A 131 6.88 -8.36 5.17
CA GLY A 131 8.08 -9.02 4.65
C GLY A 131 9.26 -8.06 4.52
N LEU A 132 9.03 -6.90 3.90
CA LEU A 132 10.07 -5.87 3.68
C LEU A 132 10.65 -5.34 4.99
N VAL A 133 9.78 -5.03 5.95
CA VAL A 133 10.21 -4.60 7.30
C VAL A 133 11.01 -5.71 7.99
N GLY A 134 10.52 -6.95 7.93
CA GLY A 134 11.20 -8.10 8.53
C GLY A 134 12.57 -8.37 7.92
N GLU A 135 12.73 -8.25 6.61
CA GLU A 135 14.01 -8.37 5.92
C GLU A 135 15.00 -7.27 6.33
N GLY A 136 14.54 -6.01 6.35
CA GLY A 136 15.35 -4.90 6.82
C GLY A 136 15.82 -5.08 8.27
N LEU A 137 14.93 -5.48 9.18
CA LEU A 137 15.28 -5.75 10.58
C LEU A 137 16.32 -6.87 10.74
N ARG A 138 16.17 -7.97 9.98
CA ARG A 138 17.17 -9.06 9.96
C ARG A 138 18.53 -8.56 9.50
N ALA A 139 18.56 -7.73 8.46
CA ALA A 139 19.82 -7.19 7.93
C ALA A 139 20.53 -6.28 8.95
N VAL A 140 19.77 -5.44 9.66
CA VAL A 140 20.29 -4.56 10.72
C VAL A 140 20.84 -5.38 11.90
N MET A 141 20.14 -6.45 12.32
CA MET A 141 20.62 -7.37 13.37
C MET A 141 21.88 -8.12 12.94
N ALA A 142 21.91 -8.66 11.72
CA ALA A 142 23.05 -9.40 11.19
C ALA A 142 24.32 -8.54 11.07
N ALA A 143 24.16 -7.22 10.87
CA ALA A 143 25.25 -6.25 10.88
C ALA A 143 25.66 -5.80 12.30
N GLY A 144 25.02 -6.30 13.35
CA GLY A 144 25.28 -5.92 14.74
C GLY A 144 24.91 -4.48 15.07
N GLN A 145 24.05 -3.84 14.28
CA GLN A 145 23.62 -2.45 14.47
C GLN A 145 22.51 -2.33 15.53
N ILE A 146 21.78 -3.41 15.79
CA ILE A 146 20.84 -3.57 16.91
C ILE A 146 20.96 -4.98 17.50
N ASP A 147 20.54 -5.16 18.75
CA ASP A 147 20.52 -6.47 19.41
C ASP A 147 19.57 -7.45 18.71
N GLU A 148 19.95 -8.73 18.71
CA GLU A 148 19.09 -9.82 18.23
C GLU A 148 17.84 -9.97 19.10
N GLN A 149 16.69 -10.05 18.46
CA GLN A 149 15.39 -10.22 19.11
C GLN A 149 14.37 -10.80 18.12
N PRO A 150 13.19 -11.26 18.59
CA PRO A 150 12.17 -11.82 17.70
C PRO A 150 11.74 -10.83 16.60
N VAL A 151 12.08 -11.14 15.36
CA VAL A 151 11.87 -10.26 14.19
C VAL A 151 10.39 -10.03 13.91
N GLU A 152 9.57 -11.08 13.99
CA GLU A 152 8.15 -11.00 13.60
C GLU A 152 7.33 -10.04 14.48
N PRO A 153 7.37 -10.12 15.84
CA PRO A 153 6.74 -9.12 16.69
C PRO A 153 7.28 -7.70 16.46
N LEU A 154 8.59 -7.55 16.26
CA LEU A 154 9.19 -6.24 16.02
C LEU A 154 8.73 -5.64 14.68
N ALA A 155 8.67 -6.44 13.62
CA ALA A 155 8.18 -6.01 12.31
C ALA A 155 6.73 -5.52 12.38
N HIS A 156 5.88 -6.19 13.16
CA HIS A 156 4.51 -5.73 13.38
C HIS A 156 4.44 -4.39 14.13
N ILE A 157 5.27 -4.19 15.15
CA ILE A 157 5.32 -2.92 15.90
C ILE A 157 5.77 -1.78 15.00
N VAL A 158 6.84 -2.01 14.22
CA VAL A 158 7.36 -1.01 13.26
C VAL A 158 6.31 -0.69 12.19
N LEU A 159 5.67 -1.71 11.61
CA LEU A 159 4.63 -1.51 10.61
C LEU A 159 3.43 -0.75 11.18
N ALA A 160 2.98 -1.07 12.39
CA ALA A 160 1.91 -0.34 13.06
C ALA A 160 2.26 1.14 13.27
N ALA A 161 3.50 1.44 13.66
CA ALA A 161 3.97 2.82 13.81
C ALA A 161 4.02 3.57 12.47
N LEU A 162 4.41 2.89 11.38
CA LEU A 162 4.38 3.45 10.02
C LEU A 162 2.96 3.75 9.55
N ASN A 163 2.04 2.80 9.75
CA ASN A 163 0.64 2.97 9.38
C ASN A 163 -0.03 4.11 10.14
N GLU A 164 0.23 4.21 11.45
CA GLU A 164 -0.30 5.32 12.27
C GLU A 164 0.26 6.67 11.80
N ALA A 165 1.55 6.73 11.47
CA ALA A 165 2.14 7.94 10.89
C ALA A 165 1.51 8.29 9.53
N ALA A 166 1.23 7.31 8.67
CA ALA A 166 0.53 7.53 7.41
C ALA A 166 -0.91 8.02 7.62
N LEU A 167 -1.64 7.49 8.62
CA LEU A 167 -2.97 7.97 9.00
C LEU A 167 -2.94 9.43 9.47
N LEU A 168 -1.95 9.81 10.28
CA LEU A 168 -1.76 11.19 10.72
C LEU A 168 -1.49 12.13 9.53
N VAL A 169 -0.68 11.70 8.56
CA VAL A 169 -0.48 12.44 7.30
C VAL A 169 -1.79 12.57 6.54
N ALA A 170 -2.54 11.48 6.44
CA ALA A 170 -3.77 11.44 5.66
C ALA A 170 -4.88 12.35 6.21
N GLY A 171 -4.93 12.53 7.53
CA GLY A 171 -5.92 13.38 8.22
C GLY A 171 -5.49 14.83 8.44
N ALA A 172 -4.28 15.23 8.03
CA ALA A 172 -3.74 16.56 8.33
C ALA A 172 -4.28 17.67 7.42
N GLN A 173 -4.37 18.89 7.96
CA GLN A 173 -4.62 20.09 7.16
C GLN A 173 -3.48 20.41 6.19
N ASP A 174 -2.23 20.13 6.62
CA ASP A 174 -1.02 20.20 5.79
C ASP A 174 -0.31 18.83 5.80
N PRO A 175 -0.68 17.92 4.87
CA PRO A 175 -0.08 16.58 4.81
C PRO A 175 1.43 16.61 4.60
N ALA A 176 1.96 17.56 3.84
CA ALA A 176 3.39 17.65 3.55
C ALA A 176 4.20 18.01 4.81
N ALA A 177 3.74 19.02 5.57
CA ALA A 177 4.38 19.40 6.83
C ALA A 177 4.25 18.29 7.89
N THR A 178 3.08 17.64 7.97
CA THR A 178 2.86 16.51 8.88
C THR A 178 3.78 15.34 8.55
N ARG A 179 3.91 14.97 7.28
CA ARG A 179 4.85 13.92 6.83
C ARG A 179 6.23 14.23 7.38
N VAL A 180 6.78 15.40 7.07
CA VAL A 180 8.14 15.77 7.50
C VAL A 180 8.31 15.64 9.02
N THR A 181 7.27 15.98 9.78
CA THR A 181 7.26 15.88 11.24
C THR A 181 7.26 14.43 11.72
N VAL A 182 6.30 13.61 11.27
CA VAL A 182 6.16 12.21 11.73
C VAL A 182 7.33 11.34 11.26
N GLY A 183 7.87 11.59 10.06
CA GLY A 183 9.06 10.91 9.55
C GLY A 183 10.28 11.11 10.46
N ARG A 184 10.50 12.34 10.94
CA ARG A 184 11.57 12.62 11.92
C ARG A 184 11.32 11.97 13.28
N MET A 185 10.07 11.86 13.70
CA MET A 185 9.71 11.21 14.97
C MET A 185 9.98 9.70 14.90
N LEU A 186 9.54 9.04 13.83
CA LEU A 186 9.83 7.63 13.57
C LEU A 186 11.34 7.37 13.48
N ASP A 187 12.07 8.25 12.79
CA ASP A 187 13.53 8.14 12.71
C ASP A 187 14.22 8.19 14.08
N ARG A 188 13.68 8.97 15.03
CA ARG A 188 14.21 9.04 16.40
C ARG A 188 13.80 7.82 17.23
N LEU A 189 12.55 7.40 17.11
CA LEU A 189 11.99 6.25 17.83
C LEU A 189 12.68 4.94 17.43
N LEU A 190 12.89 4.73 16.14
CA LEU A 190 13.37 3.46 15.60
C LEU A 190 14.90 3.34 15.59
N PHE A 191 15.62 4.46 15.49
CA PHE A 191 17.05 4.43 15.14
C PHE A 191 17.97 5.24 16.08
N ARG A 192 17.45 5.83 17.16
CA ARG A 192 18.24 6.71 18.06
C ARG A 192 17.87 6.64 19.55
N LEU A 193 17.29 5.55 20.03
CA LEU A 193 17.13 5.32 21.48
C LEU A 193 18.33 4.58 22.06
#